data_AF-A0A957RGZ3-F1
#
_entry.id   AF-A0A957RGZ3-F1
#
_cell.length_a   1.000
_cell.length_b   1.000
_cell.length_c   1.000
_cell.angle_alpha   90.00
_cell.angle_beta   90.00
_cell.angle_gamma   90.00
#
_symmetry.space_group_name_H-M   'P 1'
#
loop_
_entity.id
_entity.type
_entity.pdbx_description
1 polymer ?
#
loop_
_entity_poly.entity_id
_entity_poly.type
_entity_poly.pdbx_seq_one_letter_code
_entity_poly.pdbx_strand_id
1 'polypeptide(L)'
;ASPEPFERRSLPLASAQEPVWLERGYQAAWGSLGGASNFSDGYTAPPHYVLAQAAAQGLDFMAIADPVVAQAVTAGGARRIAAWRWTDGDGEAVVYDGNPPVDRSQAALEAYLAGTAAPWQMVRPIEHMPVA
;
A
#
# COMPACT_ATOMS: atom_id res chain seq x y z
N ALA A 1 -17.85 -9.31 26.35
CA ALA A 1 -17.07 -10.56 26.31
C ALA A 1 -15.65 -10.23 25.82
N SER A 2 -14.62 -10.88 26.34
CA SER A 2 -13.27 -10.81 25.75
C SER A 2 -13.31 -11.41 24.34
N PRO A 3 -12.56 -10.87 23.37
CA PRO A 3 -12.43 -11.51 22.06
C PRO A 3 -11.82 -12.91 22.23
N GLU A 4 -12.45 -13.92 21.62
CA GLU A 4 -11.96 -15.29 21.56
C GLU A 4 -10.65 -15.32 20.73
N PRO A 5 -9.48 -15.52 21.34
CA PRO A 5 -8.19 -15.29 20.67
C PRO A 5 -7.88 -16.29 19.54
N PHE A 6 -8.66 -17.37 19.43
CA PHE A 6 -8.48 -18.43 18.43
C PHE A 6 -9.67 -18.55 17.47
N GLU A 7 -10.61 -17.60 17.51
CA GLU A 7 -11.73 -17.59 16.58
C GLU A 7 -11.21 -17.43 15.14
N ARG A 8 -11.50 -18.41 14.28
CA ARG A 8 -11.15 -18.33 12.86
C ARG A 8 -12.04 -17.30 12.20
N ARG A 9 -11.44 -16.22 11.72
CA ARG A 9 -12.14 -15.25 10.86
C ARG A 9 -11.88 -15.55 9.40
N SER A 10 -12.94 -15.80 8.65
CA SER A 10 -12.85 -15.95 7.20
C SER A 10 -12.39 -14.64 6.54
N LEU A 11 -11.67 -14.76 5.43
CA LEU A 11 -11.36 -13.59 4.60
C LEU A 11 -12.64 -13.11 3.89
N PRO A 12 -12.77 -11.79 3.65
CA PRO A 12 -13.75 -11.27 2.72
C PRO A 12 -13.68 -12.02 1.39
N LEU A 13 -14.83 -12.46 0.88
CA LEU A 13 -14.92 -13.14 -0.40
C LEU A 13 -14.71 -12.12 -1.52
N ALA A 14 -13.80 -12.42 -2.44
CA ALA A 14 -13.56 -11.57 -3.60
C ALA A 14 -14.82 -11.48 -4.47
N SER A 15 -15.11 -10.28 -4.98
CA SER A 15 -16.13 -10.10 -6.01
C SER A 15 -15.56 -10.63 -7.33
N ALA A 16 -16.27 -11.54 -7.99
CA ALA A 16 -15.94 -11.92 -9.36
C ALA A 16 -16.44 -10.81 -10.30
N GLN A 17 -15.51 -10.00 -10.83
CA GLN A 17 -15.80 -9.03 -11.88
C GLN A 17 -15.17 -9.47 -13.19
N GLU A 18 -15.92 -9.30 -14.28
CA GLU A 18 -15.37 -9.45 -15.62
C GLU A 18 -14.41 -8.29 -15.93
N PRO A 19 -13.27 -8.56 -16.57
CA PRO A 19 -12.35 -7.52 -17.01
C PRO A 19 -13.02 -6.51 -17.96
N VAL A 20 -12.80 -5.23 -17.71
CA VAL A 20 -13.18 -4.17 -18.65
C VAL A 20 -12.04 -3.94 -19.62
N TRP A 21 -12.25 -4.32 -20.89
CA TRP A 21 -11.26 -4.13 -21.95
C TRP A 21 -11.40 -2.75 -22.60
N LEU A 22 -10.25 -2.10 -22.78
CA LEU A 22 -10.09 -0.86 -23.53
C LEU A 22 -9.57 -1.16 -24.94
N GLU A 23 -9.47 -0.12 -25.77
CA GLU A 23 -8.85 -0.27 -27.09
C GLU A 23 -7.41 -0.82 -27.00
N ARG A 24 -6.93 -1.42 -28.09
CA ARG A 24 -5.54 -1.95 -28.21
C ARG A 24 -5.20 -3.06 -27.22
N GLY A 25 -6.20 -3.71 -26.63
CA GLY A 25 -5.99 -4.85 -25.72
C GLY A 25 -5.55 -4.45 -24.31
N TYR A 26 -5.70 -3.18 -23.93
CA TYR A 26 -5.48 -2.77 -22.55
C TYR A 26 -6.66 -3.19 -21.67
N GLN A 27 -6.39 -3.52 -20.41
CA GLN A 27 -7.42 -3.75 -19.39
C GLN A 27 -7.50 -2.52 -18.49
N ALA A 28 -8.70 -2.00 -18.26
CA ALA A 28 -8.91 -0.98 -17.24
C ALA A 28 -8.73 -1.60 -15.85
N ALA A 29 -8.03 -0.89 -14.97
CA ALA A 29 -7.75 -1.34 -13.61
C ALA A 29 -8.07 -0.24 -12.60
N TRP A 30 -8.73 -0.62 -11.52
CA TRP A 30 -9.09 0.25 -10.41
C TRP A 30 -8.39 -0.22 -9.14
N GLY A 31 -7.93 0.73 -8.34
CA GLY A 31 -7.20 0.39 -7.13
C GLY A 31 -6.96 1.58 -6.22
N SER A 32 -6.31 1.29 -5.10
CA SER A 32 -5.90 2.28 -4.11
C SER A 32 -4.38 2.31 -3.98
N LEU A 33 -3.81 3.50 -3.80
CA LEU A 33 -2.37 3.74 -3.78
C LEU A 33 -1.81 4.12 -2.40
N GLY A 34 -2.60 3.97 -1.33
CA GLY A 34 -2.18 4.40 0.00
C GLY A 34 -2.98 3.79 1.14
N GLY A 35 -3.34 2.50 1.03
CA GLY A 35 -3.98 1.77 2.11
C GLY A 35 -3.07 1.59 3.32
N ALA A 36 -3.65 1.37 4.50
CA ALA A 36 -2.95 1.17 5.76
C ALA A 36 -3.42 -0.13 6.44
N SER A 37 -2.50 -0.87 7.05
CA SER A 37 -2.80 -2.06 7.84
C SER A 37 -2.46 -1.82 9.32
N ASN A 38 -2.59 -2.85 10.15
CA ASN A 38 -2.12 -2.87 11.54
C ASN A 38 -0.62 -2.56 11.77
N PHE A 39 0.18 -2.31 10.73
CA PHE A 39 1.53 -1.75 10.86
C PHE A 39 1.54 -0.21 10.84
N SER A 40 0.38 0.42 10.65
CA SER A 40 0.15 1.86 10.77
C SER A 40 -0.64 2.19 12.03
N ASP A 41 -0.36 3.35 12.62
CA ASP A 41 -1.03 3.82 13.83
C ASP A 41 -2.55 3.98 13.64
N GLY A 42 -3.33 3.47 14.59
CA GLY A 42 -4.80 3.56 14.58
C GLY A 42 -5.51 2.50 13.73
N TYR A 43 -4.79 1.61 13.06
CA TYR A 43 -5.36 0.53 12.25
C TYR A 43 -5.20 -0.83 12.92
N THR A 44 -6.12 -1.76 12.65
CA THR A 44 -6.17 -3.08 13.31
C THR A 44 -6.19 -4.26 12.35
N ALA A 45 -6.42 -4.03 11.06
CA ALA A 45 -6.53 -5.09 10.06
C ALA A 45 -5.15 -5.53 9.55
N PRO A 46 -4.79 -6.83 9.59
CA PRO A 46 -3.57 -7.34 8.97
C PRO A 46 -3.54 -7.12 7.45
N PRO A 47 -2.37 -7.02 6.80
CA PRO A 47 -2.27 -6.71 5.36
C PRO A 47 -3.11 -7.60 4.45
N HIS A 48 -3.16 -8.91 4.73
CA HIS A 48 -3.92 -9.87 3.93
C HIS A 48 -5.45 -9.67 4.06
N TYR A 49 -5.96 -9.19 5.19
CA TYR A 49 -7.37 -8.80 5.32
C TYR A 49 -7.68 -7.54 4.51
N VAL A 50 -6.76 -6.58 4.50
CA VAL A 50 -6.92 -5.35 3.71
C VAL A 50 -6.97 -5.67 2.21
N LEU A 51 -6.08 -6.54 1.71
CA LEU A 51 -6.09 -6.99 0.31
C LEU A 51 -7.33 -7.80 -0.05
N ALA A 52 -7.79 -8.69 0.83
CA ALA A 52 -9.02 -9.45 0.63
C ALA A 52 -10.24 -8.51 0.58
N GLN A 53 -10.30 -7.52 1.47
CA GLN A 53 -11.35 -6.51 1.49
C GLN A 53 -11.35 -5.65 0.23
N ALA A 54 -10.17 -5.29 -0.29
CA ALA A 54 -10.03 -4.56 -1.55
C ALA A 54 -10.63 -5.36 -2.72
N ALA A 55 -10.34 -6.66 -2.84
CA ALA A 55 -10.96 -7.50 -3.86
C ALA A 55 -12.46 -7.71 -3.65
N ALA A 56 -12.92 -7.81 -2.40
CA ALA A 56 -14.35 -7.88 -2.09
C ALA A 56 -15.10 -6.61 -2.56
N GLN A 57 -14.41 -5.48 -2.63
CA GLN A 57 -14.91 -4.21 -3.18
C GLN A 57 -14.71 -4.07 -4.69
N GLY A 58 -14.13 -5.06 -5.36
CA GLY A 58 -13.88 -5.02 -6.81
C GLY A 58 -12.62 -4.25 -7.23
N LEU A 59 -11.70 -3.98 -6.30
CA LEU A 59 -10.41 -3.38 -6.66
C LEU A 59 -9.46 -4.42 -7.25
N ASP A 60 -8.85 -4.09 -8.38
CA ASP A 60 -7.85 -4.91 -9.06
C ASP A 60 -6.50 -4.89 -8.33
N PHE A 61 -6.16 -3.76 -7.70
CA PHE A 61 -4.91 -3.59 -6.98
C PHE A 61 -5.01 -2.70 -5.75
N MET A 62 -4.04 -2.87 -4.84
CA MET A 62 -3.85 -1.97 -3.71
C MET A 62 -2.37 -1.88 -3.32
N ALA A 63 -1.90 -0.66 -3.11
CA ALA A 63 -0.66 -0.37 -2.39
C ALA A 63 -0.98 -0.23 -0.90
N ILE A 64 -0.43 -1.13 -0.07
CA ILE A 64 -0.45 -0.98 1.39
C ILE A 64 0.83 -0.26 1.76
N ALA A 65 0.71 1.01 2.12
CA ALA A 65 1.79 1.93 2.40
C ALA A 65 1.94 2.13 3.91
N ASP A 66 2.28 1.05 4.61
CA ASP A 66 2.68 1.13 6.02
C ASP A 66 4.10 1.71 6.14
N PRO A 67 4.50 2.25 7.32
CA PRO A 67 5.88 2.67 7.57
C PRO A 67 6.91 1.53 7.40
N VAL A 68 6.48 0.30 7.64
CA VAL A 68 7.27 -0.93 7.48
C VAL A 68 6.67 -1.78 6.37
N VAL A 69 7.50 -2.28 5.45
CA VAL A 69 7.03 -3.19 4.40
C VAL A 69 6.79 -4.57 5.01
N ALA A 70 5.54 -4.90 5.26
CA ALA A 70 5.15 -6.25 5.66
C ALA A 70 5.44 -7.25 4.53
N GLN A 71 6.00 -8.42 4.84
CA GLN A 71 6.15 -9.49 3.86
C GLN A 71 4.78 -9.93 3.32
N ALA A 72 4.72 -10.23 2.02
CA ALA A 72 3.48 -10.67 1.40
C ALA A 72 3.10 -12.05 1.92
N VAL A 73 1.92 -12.16 2.54
CA VAL A 73 1.30 -13.46 2.83
C VAL A 73 0.30 -13.71 1.70
N THR A 74 0.62 -14.65 0.81
CA THR A 74 -0.23 -15.04 -0.30
C THR A 74 -1.42 -15.87 0.18
N ALA A 75 -2.62 -15.29 0.14
CA ALA A 75 -3.85 -16.04 -0.12
C ALA A 75 -5.00 -15.08 -0.51
N GLY A 76 -5.23 -14.93 -1.82
CA GLY A 76 -6.39 -14.22 -2.38
C GLY A 76 -6.42 -12.71 -2.13
N GLY A 77 -7.17 -11.98 -2.96
CA GLY A 77 -7.33 -10.52 -2.82
C GLY A 77 -6.80 -9.72 -4.01
N ALA A 78 -6.86 -8.40 -3.87
CA ALA A 78 -6.40 -7.47 -4.89
C ALA A 78 -4.88 -7.61 -5.10
N ARG A 79 -4.39 -7.35 -6.32
CA ARG A 79 -2.94 -7.35 -6.60
C ARG A 79 -2.25 -6.35 -5.68
N ARG A 80 -1.28 -6.82 -4.90
CA ARG A 80 -0.47 -5.92 -4.07
C ARG A 80 0.52 -5.14 -4.93
N ILE A 81 0.56 -3.82 -4.76
CA ILE A 81 1.67 -2.97 -5.18
C ILE A 81 2.58 -2.79 -3.96
N ALA A 82 3.89 -3.02 -4.13
CA ALA A 82 4.86 -2.76 -3.07
C ALA A 82 4.91 -1.26 -2.81
N ALA A 83 4.73 -0.86 -1.55
CA ALA A 83 4.82 0.51 -1.14
C ALA A 83 5.19 0.62 0.33
N TRP A 84 5.70 1.78 0.69
CA TRP A 84 5.91 2.19 2.07
C TRP A 84 5.62 3.68 2.23
N ARG A 85 5.26 4.07 3.45
CA ARG A 85 5.01 5.46 3.81
C ARG A 85 6.20 6.05 4.53
N TRP A 86 6.57 7.25 4.11
CA TRP A 86 7.56 8.10 4.76
C TRP A 86 6.83 9.22 5.50
N THR A 87 7.31 9.55 6.69
CA THR A 87 6.82 10.66 7.51
C THR A 87 7.98 11.32 8.24
N ASP A 88 8.05 12.64 8.24
CA ASP A 88 8.96 13.46 9.07
C ASP A 88 8.27 14.79 9.38
N GLY A 89 8.01 15.06 10.67
CA GLY A 89 7.16 16.17 11.09
C GLY A 89 5.78 16.13 10.42
N ASP A 90 5.42 17.20 9.71
CA ASP A 90 4.18 17.31 8.94
C ASP A 90 4.29 16.74 7.51
N GLY A 91 5.50 16.39 7.06
CA GLY A 91 5.78 15.88 5.72
C GLY A 91 5.42 14.40 5.57
N GLU A 92 4.83 14.05 4.42
CA GLU A 92 4.39 12.68 4.17
C GLU A 92 4.43 12.31 2.69
N ALA A 93 4.99 11.14 2.38
CA ALA A 93 5.01 10.56 1.05
C ALA A 93 4.70 9.07 1.06
N VAL A 94 4.20 8.56 -0.06
CA VAL A 94 4.16 7.14 -0.35
C VAL A 94 5.13 6.85 -1.48
N VAL A 95 6.01 5.89 -1.26
CA VAL A 95 7.00 5.42 -2.24
C VAL A 95 6.60 4.02 -2.69
N TYR A 96 6.50 3.80 -4.00
CA TYR A 96 6.07 2.54 -4.58
C TYR A 96 7.26 1.62 -4.87
N ASP A 97 7.90 1.16 -3.80
CA ASP A 97 8.94 0.14 -3.85
C ASP A 97 8.83 -0.81 -2.64
N GLY A 98 9.58 -1.92 -2.67
CA GLY A 98 9.64 -2.92 -1.60
C GLY A 98 10.72 -2.70 -0.54
N ASN A 99 11.69 -1.80 -0.75
CA ASN A 99 12.90 -1.72 0.07
C ASN A 99 13.12 -0.32 0.65
N PRO A 100 12.42 0.06 1.72
CA PRO A 100 12.68 1.33 2.37
C PRO A 100 14.11 1.42 2.94
N PRO A 101 14.73 2.61 2.94
CA PRO A 101 15.99 2.82 3.65
C PRO A 101 15.80 2.69 5.16
N VAL A 102 16.87 2.28 5.86
CA VAL A 102 16.88 2.21 7.34
C VAL A 102 16.83 3.61 7.94
N ASP A 103 17.60 4.54 7.36
CA ASP A 103 17.52 5.96 7.69
C ASP A 103 16.23 6.55 7.11
N ARG A 104 15.42 7.17 7.98
CA ARG A 104 14.12 7.76 7.65
C ARG A 104 14.14 9.28 7.63
N SER A 105 15.31 9.91 7.70
CA SER A 105 15.43 11.35 7.48
C SER A 105 14.98 11.76 6.08
N GLN A 106 14.60 13.03 5.93
CA GLN A 106 14.29 13.59 4.61
C GLN A 106 15.47 13.46 3.62
N ALA A 107 16.70 13.70 4.09
CA ALA A 107 17.89 13.54 3.25
C ALA A 107 18.06 12.11 2.72
N ALA A 108 17.74 11.10 3.54
CA ALA A 108 17.75 9.71 3.11
C ALA A 108 16.63 9.39 2.10
N LEU A 109 15.43 9.98 2.26
CA LEU A 109 14.36 9.88 1.27
C LEU A 109 14.80 10.49 -0.07
N GLU A 110 15.35 11.71 -0.07
CA GLU A 110 15.82 12.39 -1.28
C GLU A 110 16.90 11.58 -2.00
N ALA A 111 17.90 11.09 -1.26
CA ALA A 111 18.95 10.24 -1.81
C ALA A 111 18.40 8.93 -2.37
N TYR A 112 17.41 8.34 -1.69
CA TYR A 112 16.75 7.11 -2.14
C TYR A 112 15.99 7.34 -3.46
N LEU A 113 15.19 8.41 -3.55
CA LEU A 113 14.42 8.72 -4.76
C LEU A 113 15.35 9.03 -5.94
N ALA A 114 16.44 9.79 -5.71
CA ALA A 114 17.43 10.08 -6.73
C ALA A 114 18.19 8.83 -7.21
N GLY A 115 18.49 7.89 -6.30
CA GLY A 115 19.25 6.69 -6.61
C GLY A 115 18.44 5.56 -7.24
N THR A 116 17.13 5.50 -6.97
CA THR A 116 16.25 4.40 -7.42
C THR A 116 15.32 4.77 -8.56
N ALA A 117 15.05 6.07 -8.76
CA ALA A 117 13.95 6.55 -9.60
C ALA A 117 12.60 5.87 -9.25
N ALA A 118 12.41 5.48 -7.97
CA ALA A 118 11.18 4.83 -7.52
C ALA A 118 10.00 5.79 -7.72
N PRO A 119 8.87 5.31 -8.27
CA PRO A 119 7.65 6.11 -8.33
C PRO A 119 7.22 6.48 -6.91
N TRP A 120 6.72 7.71 -6.73
CA TRP A 120 6.28 8.19 -5.43
C TRP A 120 5.16 9.21 -5.59
N GLN A 121 4.45 9.49 -4.49
CA GLN A 121 3.49 10.58 -4.40
C GLN A 121 3.65 11.32 -3.07
N MET A 122 3.46 12.63 -3.12
CA MET A 122 3.35 13.47 -1.93
C MET A 122 1.93 13.39 -1.37
N VAL A 123 1.81 13.11 -0.07
CA VAL A 123 0.51 13.06 0.64
C VAL A 123 0.29 14.32 1.46
N ARG A 124 1.34 14.79 2.16
CA ARG A 124 1.38 16.08 2.83
C ARG A 124 2.61 16.85 2.36
N PRO A 125 2.57 18.20 2.38
CA PRO A 125 3.68 19.02 1.91
C PRO A 125 5.00 18.64 2.58
N ILE A 126 6.05 18.49 1.78
CA ILE A 126 7.42 18.24 2.25
C ILE A 126 8.26 19.43 1.80
N GLU A 127 8.94 20.07 2.74
CA GLU A 127 9.80 21.20 2.40
C GLU A 127 10.98 20.72 1.54
N HIS A 128 11.38 21.49 0.52
CA HIS A 128 12.58 21.23 -0.29
C HIS A 128 12.64 19.92 -1.11
N MET A 129 11.51 19.27 -1.40
CA MET A 129 11.50 18.07 -2.26
C MET A 129 11.98 18.37 -3.70
N PRO A 130 12.79 17.47 -4.31
CA PRO A 130 13.11 17.57 -5.73
C PRO A 130 11.83 17.41 -6.57
N VAL A 131 11.62 18.33 -7.50
CA VAL A 131 10.56 18.21 -8.51
C VAL A 131 10.97 17.07 -9.45
N ALA A 132 10.10 16.05 -9.55
CA ALA A 132 10.26 14.93 -10.47
C ALA A 132 10.20 15.36 -11.94
#